data_AF-A0A452FIW6-F1
#
_entry.id   AF-A0A452FIW6-F1
#
_cell.length_a   1.000
_cell.length_b   1.000
_cell.length_c   1.000
_cell.angle_alpha   90.00
_cell.angle_beta   90.00
_cell.angle_gamma   90.00
#
_symmetry.space_group_name_H-M   'P 1'
#
loop_
_entity.id
_entity.type
_entity.pdbx_description
1 polymer ?
#
loop_
_entity_poly.entity_id
_entity_poly.type
_entity_poly.pdbx_seq_one_letter_code
_entity_poly.pdbx_strand_id
1 'polypeptide(L)'
;MKKSAPLLLCIIFLTLTGVQGIPAIRNGRCSCINTSQGMIHPKSIKDLKQFAPSPTCEKIEIIATMKNGAQVCLNPDLPEVKELIKEWEKQVNQKKKQRKGKKYKKTKKVPKVKRSQRPSQKKTT
;
A
#
# COMPACT_ATOMS: atom_id res chain seq x y z
N MET A 1 3.10 -63.70 16.46
CA MET A 1 2.63 -62.35 16.04
C MET A 1 2.61 -61.40 17.24
N LYS A 2 3.73 -60.76 17.60
CA LYS A 2 3.76 -59.72 18.66
C LYS A 2 4.85 -58.69 18.36
N LYS A 3 4.71 -57.96 17.24
CA LYS A 3 5.58 -56.84 16.85
C LYS A 3 4.84 -55.49 16.98
N SER A 4 3.61 -55.50 17.47
CA SER A 4 2.76 -54.31 17.61
C SER A 4 3.16 -53.42 18.78
N ALA A 5 3.65 -53.99 19.89
CA ALA A 5 4.06 -53.24 21.07
C ALA A 5 5.15 -52.18 20.79
N PRO A 6 6.27 -52.50 20.10
CA PRO A 6 7.27 -51.47 19.77
C PRO A 6 6.76 -50.47 18.74
N LEU A 7 5.89 -50.90 17.80
CA LEU A 7 5.30 -50.02 16.79
C LEU A 7 4.41 -48.95 17.44
N LEU A 8 3.56 -49.37 18.39
CA LEU A 8 2.67 -48.47 19.14
C LEU A 8 3.47 -47.49 19.98
N LEU A 9 4.55 -47.93 20.64
CA LEU A 9 5.44 -47.05 21.40
C LEU A 9 6.12 -46.00 20.52
N CYS A 10 6.60 -46.38 19.32
CA CYS A 10 7.18 -45.44 18.37
C CYS A 10 6.16 -44.39 17.89
N ILE A 11 4.92 -44.79 17.61
CA ILE A 11 3.85 -43.88 17.18
C ILE A 11 3.53 -42.88 18.29
N ILE A 12 3.43 -43.33 19.54
CA ILE A 12 3.19 -42.47 20.71
C ILE A 12 4.34 -41.46 20.89
N PHE A 13 5.60 -41.89 20.73
CA PHE A 13 6.74 -40.98 20.81
C PHE A 13 6.73 -39.91 19.70
N LEU A 14 6.34 -40.28 18.48
CA LEU A 14 6.21 -39.37 17.34
C LEU A 14 5.07 -38.36 17.51
N THR A 15 3.97 -38.72 18.18
CA THR A 15 2.87 -37.79 18.46
C THR A 15 3.17 -36.84 19.63
N LEU A 16 3.96 -37.27 20.62
CA LEU A 16 4.42 -36.41 21.72
C LEU A 16 5.53 -35.44 21.28
N THR A 17 6.37 -35.84 20.33
CA THR A 17 7.33 -34.95 19.68
C THR A 17 6.64 -34.14 18.60
N GLY A 18 5.67 -33.31 19.02
CA GLY A 18 5.11 -32.28 18.15
C GLY A 18 6.26 -31.52 17.51
N VAL A 19 6.29 -31.49 16.17
CA VAL A 19 7.23 -30.67 15.42
C VAL A 19 6.92 -29.22 15.78
N GLN A 20 7.56 -28.73 16.84
CA GLN A 20 7.65 -27.32 17.11
C GLN A 20 8.53 -26.80 15.98
N GLY A 21 7.88 -26.39 14.88
CA GLY A 21 8.54 -25.59 13.88
C GLY A 21 9.03 -24.35 14.60
N ILE A 22 10.32 -24.33 14.95
CA ILE A 22 10.99 -23.14 15.41
C ILE A 22 10.69 -22.13 14.31
N PRO A 23 10.00 -21.01 14.58
CA PRO A 23 9.95 -19.94 13.60
C PRO A 23 11.39 -19.56 13.39
N ALA A 24 11.98 -20.05 12.29
CA ALA A 24 13.29 -19.65 11.88
C ALA A 24 13.20 -18.14 11.82
N ILE A 25 13.89 -17.47 12.73
CA ILE A 25 14.09 -16.03 12.69
C ILE A 25 14.89 -15.82 11.42
N ARG A 26 14.17 -15.76 10.29
CA ARG A 26 14.73 -15.29 9.05
C ARG A 26 14.97 -13.84 9.39
N ASN A 27 16.23 -13.46 9.60
CA ASN A 27 16.64 -12.07 9.65
C ASN A 27 16.10 -11.41 8.40
N GLY A 28 14.92 -10.83 8.55
CA GLY A 28 14.13 -10.39 7.44
C GLY A 28 14.85 -9.21 6.81
N ARG A 29 14.95 -9.21 5.49
CA ARG A 29 15.61 -8.13 4.78
C ARG A 29 14.58 -7.00 4.62
N CYS A 30 14.84 -5.88 5.29
CA CYS A 30 14.17 -4.62 5.04
C CYS A 30 14.40 -4.16 3.59
N SER A 31 13.44 -3.47 2.98
CA SER A 31 13.63 -2.90 1.63
C SER A 31 14.67 -1.77 1.63
N CYS A 32 14.77 -1.05 2.74
CA CYS A 32 15.70 0.03 2.98
C CYS A 32 16.94 -0.48 3.70
N ILE A 33 18.08 -0.44 3.01
CA ILE A 33 19.40 -0.72 3.60
C ILE A 33 19.95 0.55 4.25
N ASN A 34 19.77 1.69 3.58
CA ASN A 34 20.24 3.00 4.05
C ASN A 34 19.10 4.02 3.95
N THR A 35 19.02 4.91 4.93
CA THR A 35 18.10 6.05 4.93
C THR A 35 18.84 7.29 4.44
N SER A 36 18.19 8.11 3.61
CA SER A 36 18.73 9.41 3.23
C SER A 36 18.47 10.45 4.32
N GLN A 37 19.48 11.25 4.63
CA GLN A 37 19.37 12.43 5.51
C GLN A 37 19.22 13.76 4.74
N GLY A 38 18.99 13.70 3.41
CA GLY A 38 18.86 14.90 2.60
C GLY A 38 17.52 15.61 2.82
N MET A 39 17.53 16.95 2.75
CA MET A 39 16.31 17.75 2.72
C MET A 39 15.50 17.45 1.44
N ILE A 40 14.33 16.82 1.61
CA ILE A 40 13.43 16.49 0.51
C ILE A 40 12.25 17.45 0.55
N HIS A 41 12.01 18.12 -0.58
CA HIS A 41 10.88 19.03 -0.69
C HIS A 41 9.57 18.27 -0.99
N PRO A 42 8.47 18.44 -0.22
CA PRO A 42 7.25 17.64 -0.42
C PRO A 42 6.63 17.76 -1.83
N LYS A 43 6.88 18.88 -2.53
CA LYS A 43 6.44 19.06 -3.93
C LYS A 43 7.16 18.16 -4.95
N SER A 44 8.35 17.63 -4.66
CA SER A 44 9.08 16.72 -5.56
C SER A 44 8.70 15.26 -5.36
N ILE A 45 7.99 14.93 -4.27
CA ILE A 45 7.46 13.59 -4.01
C ILE A 45 6.25 13.33 -4.90
N LYS A 46 6.27 12.18 -5.57
CA LYS A 46 5.17 11.65 -6.38
C LYS A 46 4.27 10.74 -5.55
N ASP A 47 4.86 9.85 -4.77
CA ASP A 47 4.16 8.89 -3.92
C ASP A 47 4.96 8.65 -2.63
N LEU A 48 4.26 8.38 -1.53
CA LEU A 48 4.86 8.13 -0.23
C LEU A 48 4.21 6.87 0.36
N LYS A 49 5.04 5.88 0.68
CA LYS A 49 4.58 4.61 1.27
C LYS A 49 5.21 4.42 2.63
N GLN A 50 4.38 4.15 3.62
CA GLN A 50 4.79 3.79 4.97
C GLN A 50 4.47 2.32 5.22
N PHE A 51 5.47 1.56 5.64
CA PHE A 51 5.37 0.16 5.97
C PHE A 51 5.56 -0.01 7.48
N ALA A 52 4.59 -0.66 8.12
CA ALA A 52 4.68 -1.03 9.52
C ALA A 52 5.69 -2.18 9.70
N PRO A 53 6.17 -2.42 10.94
CA PRO A 53 6.99 -3.58 11.25
C PRO A 53 6.26 -4.87 10.82
N SER A 54 7.03 -5.80 10.24
CA SER A 54 6.56 -7.07 9.70
C SER A 54 7.49 -8.20 10.15
N PRO A 55 7.07 -9.48 10.05
CA PRO A 55 7.96 -10.62 10.32
C PRO A 55 9.24 -10.62 9.48
N THR A 56 9.26 -9.87 8.38
CA THR A 56 10.39 -9.71 7.47
C THR A 56 11.18 -8.41 7.67
N CYS A 57 10.74 -7.49 8.51
CA CYS A 57 11.48 -6.28 8.85
C CYS A 57 10.90 -5.70 10.13
N GLU A 58 11.67 -5.70 11.21
CA GLU A 58 11.21 -5.25 12.53
C GLU A 58 11.07 -3.73 12.64
N LYS A 59 11.57 -2.99 11.65
CA LYS A 59 11.59 -1.52 11.65
C LYS A 59 10.48 -0.96 10.76
N ILE A 60 10.00 0.24 11.10
CA ILE A 60 9.13 1.02 10.23
C ILE A 60 9.95 1.49 9.02
N GLU A 61 9.45 1.29 7.82
CA GLU A 61 10.08 1.78 6.60
C GLU A 61 9.22 2.85 5.94
N ILE A 62 9.82 3.95 5.50
CA ILE A 62 9.14 4.98 4.74
C ILE A 62 9.87 5.15 3.42
N ILE A 63 9.18 4.91 2.31
CA ILE A 63 9.73 4.99 0.96
C ILE A 63 9.03 6.12 0.21
N ALA A 64 9.80 7.15 -0.12
CA ALA A 64 9.38 8.25 -0.98
C ALA A 64 9.76 7.94 -2.43
N THR A 65 8.76 7.94 -3.31
CA THR A 65 8.98 7.92 -4.76
C THR A 65 8.96 9.34 -5.27
N MET A 66 10.08 9.79 -5.83
CA MET A 66 10.27 11.13 -6.37
C MET A 66 9.66 11.23 -7.77
N LYS A 67 9.38 12.45 -8.24
CA LYS A 67 8.82 12.69 -9.58
C LYS A 67 9.74 12.26 -10.71
N ASN A 68 11.06 12.27 -10.49
CA ASN A 68 12.05 11.74 -11.42
C ASN A 68 12.12 10.21 -11.45
N GLY A 69 11.30 9.52 -10.64
CA GLY A 69 11.29 8.05 -10.54
C GLY A 69 12.24 7.48 -9.49
N ALA A 70 13.10 8.30 -8.88
CA ALA A 70 14.00 7.85 -7.83
C ALA A 70 13.21 7.42 -6.58
N GLN A 71 13.63 6.32 -5.95
CA GLN A 71 13.09 5.86 -4.68
C GLN A 71 14.07 6.18 -3.57
N VAL A 72 13.56 6.75 -2.50
CA VAL A 72 14.38 7.25 -1.39
C VAL A 72 13.78 6.76 -0.08
N CYS A 73 14.59 6.11 0.73
CA CYS A 73 14.23 5.65 2.06
C CYS A 73 14.39 6.79 3.08
N LEU A 74 13.35 7.06 3.85
CA LEU A 74 13.34 8.10 4.88
C LEU A 74 13.43 7.46 6.27
N ASN A 75 14.10 8.14 7.20
CA ASN A 75 14.23 7.70 8.58
C ASN A 75 12.99 8.13 9.40
N PRO A 76 12.16 7.20 9.93
CA PRO A 76 10.97 7.53 10.71
C PRO A 76 11.27 8.23 12.05
N ASP A 77 12.49 8.11 12.57
CA ASP A 77 12.87 8.65 13.88
C ASP A 77 13.19 10.15 13.81
N LEU A 78 13.47 10.68 12.61
CA LEU A 78 13.81 12.09 12.44
C LEU A 78 12.57 12.99 12.46
N PRO A 79 12.59 14.12 13.20
CA PRO A 79 11.46 15.04 13.27
C PRO A 79 11.14 15.67 11.90
N GLU A 80 12.17 15.98 11.11
CA GLU A 80 12.04 16.56 9.77
C GLU A 80 11.24 15.66 8.82
N VAL A 81 11.40 14.33 8.95
CA VAL A 81 10.64 13.36 8.15
C VAL A 81 9.17 13.35 8.55
N LYS A 82 8.86 13.47 9.84
CA LYS A 82 7.46 13.56 10.32
C LYS A 82 6.78 14.83 9.80
N GLU A 83 7.50 15.95 9.75
CA GLU A 83 6.99 17.20 9.19
C GLU A 83 6.78 17.10 7.67
N LEU A 84 7.72 16.50 6.95
CA LEU A 84 7.63 16.25 5.52
C LEU A 84 6.36 15.46 5.14
N ILE A 85 6.06 14.40 5.90
CA ILE A 85 4.87 13.56 5.67
C ILE A 85 3.60 14.39 5.85
N LYS A 86 3.49 15.12 6.97
CA LYS A 86 2.32 15.99 7.26
C LYS A 86 2.09 17.01 6.14
N GLU A 87 3.16 17.63 5.66
CA GLU A 87 3.08 18.64 4.60
C GLU A 87 2.69 18.02 3.24
N TRP A 88 3.25 16.85 2.92
CA TRP A 88 2.87 16.10 1.72
C TRP A 88 1.38 15.73 1.72
N GLU A 89 0.86 15.21 2.84
CA GLU A 89 -0.55 14.85 3.00
C GLU A 89 -1.48 16.05 2.79
N LYS A 90 -1.14 17.21 3.36
CA LYS A 90 -1.87 18.46 3.15
C LYS A 90 -1.93 18.83 1.66
N GLN A 91 -0.79 18.78 0.97
CA GLN A 91 -0.72 19.08 -0.46
C GLN A 91 -1.55 18.10 -1.31
N VAL A 92 -1.53 16.81 -0.99
CA VAL A 92 -2.35 15.80 -1.67
C VAL A 92 -3.84 16.07 -1.45
N ASN A 93 -4.26 16.38 -0.22
CA ASN A 93 -5.66 16.64 0.10
C ASN A 93 -6.17 17.92 -0.59
N GLN A 94 -5.38 18.99 -0.60
CA GLN A 94 -5.71 20.23 -1.32
C GLN A 94 -5.89 19.98 -2.82
N LYS A 95 -4.97 19.22 -3.46
CA LYS A 95 -5.11 18.83 -4.88
C LYS A 95 -6.36 17.99 -5.13
N LYS A 96 -6.74 17.08 -4.22
CA LYS A 96 -7.99 16.32 -4.31
C LYS A 96 -9.22 17.24 -4.25
N LYS A 97 -9.27 18.21 -3.34
CA LYS A 97 -10.36 19.21 -3.25
C LYS A 97 -10.47 20.02 -4.55
N GLN A 98 -9.36 20.52 -5.08
CA GLN A 98 -9.34 21.25 -6.36
C GLN A 98 -9.82 20.38 -7.54
N ARG A 99 -9.38 19.12 -7.62
CA ARG A 99 -9.85 18.17 -8.65
C ARG A 99 -11.35 17.91 -8.55
N LYS A 100 -11.90 17.74 -7.35
CA LYS A 100 -13.36 17.60 -7.13
C LYS A 100 -14.12 18.87 -7.54
N GLY A 101 -13.63 20.05 -7.18
CA GLY A 101 -14.23 21.33 -7.60
C GLY A 101 -14.22 21.52 -9.12
N LYS A 102 -13.11 21.18 -9.79
CA LYS A 102 -13.01 21.18 -11.26
C LYS A 102 -13.95 20.14 -11.90
N LYS A 103 -14.07 18.94 -11.33
CA LYS A 103 -14.99 17.89 -11.81
C LYS A 103 -16.44 18.35 -11.70
N TYR A 104 -16.85 18.88 -10.55
CA TYR A 104 -18.20 19.45 -10.33
C TYR A 104 -18.52 20.56 -11.35
N LYS A 105 -17.59 21.49 -11.58
CA LYS A 105 -17.77 22.54 -12.61
C LYS A 105 -17.82 21.99 -14.04
N LYS A 106 -17.05 20.94 -14.37
CA LYS A 106 -17.08 20.31 -15.70
C LYS A 106 -18.39 19.58 -15.96
N THR A 107 -18.92 18.84 -14.98
CA THR A 107 -20.22 18.16 -15.10
C THR A 107 -21.39 19.16 -15.24
N LYS A 108 -21.30 20.34 -14.62
CA LYS A 108 -22.29 21.41 -14.79
C LYS A 108 -22.21 22.16 -16.13
N LYS A 109 -21.03 22.18 -16.78
CA LYS A 109 -20.80 22.87 -18.06
C LYS A 109 -21.03 22.00 -19.31
N VAL A 110 -21.22 20.69 -19.17
CA VAL A 110 -21.67 19.84 -20.29
C VAL A 110 -23.18 20.02 -20.41
N PRO A 111 -23.72 20.62 -21.50
CA PRO A 111 -25.14 20.63 -21.74
C PRO A 111 -25.63 19.19 -21.89
N LYS A 112 -26.73 18.81 -21.25
CA LYS A 112 -27.46 17.59 -21.60
C LYS A 112 -27.90 17.74 -23.06
N VAL A 113 -27.17 17.15 -24.00
CA VAL A 113 -27.65 16.98 -25.37
C VAL A 113 -28.93 16.15 -25.26
N LYS A 114 -30.05 16.81 -25.54
CA LYS A 114 -31.39 16.21 -25.58
C LYS A 114 -31.34 15.13 -26.66
N ARG A 115 -31.46 13.86 -26.28
CA ARG A 115 -31.61 12.75 -27.24
C ARG A 115 -32.89 13.05 -28.02
N SER A 116 -32.73 13.42 -29.28
CA SER A 116 -33.83 13.78 -30.19
C SER A 116 -34.84 12.61 -30.25
N GLN A 117 -36.11 12.94 -30.08
CA GLN A 117 -37.22 12.00 -30.22
C GLN A 117 -37.24 11.50 -31.67
N ARG A 118 -37.27 10.18 -31.85
CA ARG A 118 -37.50 9.52 -33.14
C ARG A 118 -38.94 9.83 -33.59
N PRO A 119 -39.19 10.44 -34.77
CA PRO A 119 -40.56 10.70 -35.21
C PRO A 119 -41.26 9.39 -35.58
N SER A 120 -42.41 9.13 -34.97
CA SER A 120 -43.40 8.20 -35.45
C SER A 120 -44.08 8.84 -36.66
N GLN A 121 -43.93 8.26 -37.86
CA GLN A 121 -44.72 8.63 -39.02
C GLN A 121 -45.76 7.53 -39.28
N LYS A 122 -47.00 7.83 -38.92
CA LYS A 122 -48.23 7.15 -39.34
C LYS A 122 -48.92 8.11 -40.31
N LYS A 123 -49.05 7.76 -41.60
CA LYS A 123 -50.07 8.28 -42.54
C LYS A 123 -50.09 7.38 -43.79
N THR A 124 -51.06 6.47 -43.91
CA THR A 124 -52.28 6.58 -44.73
C THR A 124 -52.03 6.58 -46.24
N THR A 125 -52.25 5.43 -46.88
CA THR A 125 -53.02 5.28 -48.12
C THR A 125 -53.67 3.90 -48.05
#